data_AF-A0A2A2SDX5-F1
#
_entry.id   AF-A0A2A2SDX5-F1
#
_cell.length_a   1.000
_cell.length_b   1.000
_cell.length_c   1.000
_cell.angle_alpha   90.00
_cell.angle_beta   90.00
_cell.angle_gamma   90.00
#
_symmetry.space_group_name_H-M   'P 1'
#
loop_
_entity.id
_entity.type
_entity.pdbx_description
1 polymer ?
#
loop_
_entity_poly.entity_id
_entity_poly.type
_entity_poly.pdbx_seq_one_letter_code
_entity_poly.pdbx_strand_id
1 'polypeptide(L)'
;MRKFTIALLAAAGFVPAYAQTPAPAPAQAAAESPFTVTEVMIPMRDGAKLHTVITAPRNATGPLPVLFSRTPYGVRTDAPPTVPRSWAALAKDGYIFVNQSMRGRFKSDGVFTLSTAVGQGATDEATDAYDSIDWLVKNVPGNSGKVGMWGISYPGFTAAVALARPHPALKAVSPQAAWTDYWLNDDLHRYGALRLSYATDWLYLLQKNKENAEFSYDEKDAYDWFLKQGPVENIDKQHFRGAVPMFTSLLEHPNHDAFYKRQDWSKSLGRTTVPTLNVTGYWDQEDPWGSWRIHETQQRNDPDNLAVMVAGPWSHGYWSRFQGTNLGRIDYGVNSTGQFLEEVQAPFFAYWLHGRGAKPDYELKSFQSGSWTWKSYPRWPIAAAQRDLYLRADGTLGFERGGEGCRSYVSDPADPVPYRPRPISTGFGPEWQWWEAEDQRYLSGRKDVLSWVGAPLTEDLTVTGQVLGRLLASTSGTDSDFVVKLIDVFPDGYKGADGADLGGYQLPVAMEIRRGKFLTSGERPQALRPNRVVTWDVPLRERDHVFKRGHRLMVQVQSSWFPVIDRNPQTFVPNIARARPEQFVKATQRVCAGSKVVLPLVK
;
A
#
# COMPACT_ATOMS: atom_id res chain seq x y z
N MET A 1 37.48 65.12 -64.19
CA MET A 1 38.12 65.22 -62.85
C MET A 1 37.83 63.94 -62.08
N ARG A 2 38.89 63.36 -61.49
CA ARG A 2 38.94 62.27 -60.49
C ARG A 2 38.45 60.87 -60.89
N LYS A 3 39.45 60.04 -61.17
CA LYS A 3 39.46 58.57 -61.23
C LYS A 3 39.10 57.98 -59.87
N PHE A 4 38.35 56.88 -59.85
CA PHE A 4 38.37 55.90 -58.75
C PHE A 4 38.62 54.51 -59.34
N THR A 5 39.69 53.90 -58.86
CA THR A 5 40.13 52.54 -59.14
C THR A 5 39.51 51.62 -58.09
N ILE A 6 38.83 50.55 -58.50
CA ILE A 6 38.48 49.44 -57.60
C ILE A 6 38.96 48.16 -58.27
N ALA A 7 39.91 47.50 -57.61
CA ALA A 7 40.48 46.21 -58.00
C ALA A 7 39.51 45.07 -57.64
N LEU A 8 39.21 44.19 -58.61
CA LEU A 8 38.55 42.92 -58.36
C LEU A 8 39.58 41.89 -57.86
N LEU A 9 39.41 41.42 -56.63
CA LEU A 9 40.07 40.22 -56.10
C LEU A 9 39.28 38.99 -56.57
N ALA A 10 39.93 38.10 -57.32
CA ALA A 10 39.43 36.78 -57.67
C ALA A 10 39.56 35.84 -56.47
N ALA A 11 38.45 35.31 -55.97
CA ALA A 11 38.42 34.28 -54.94
C ALA A 11 38.65 32.90 -55.57
N ALA A 12 39.80 32.29 -55.26
CA ALA A 12 40.07 30.89 -55.54
C ALA A 12 39.34 30.01 -54.50
N GLY A 13 38.40 29.18 -54.96
CA GLY A 13 37.67 28.25 -54.11
C GLY A 13 38.54 27.07 -53.68
N PHE A 14 38.76 26.94 -52.36
CA PHE A 14 39.27 25.73 -51.74
C PHE A 14 38.15 24.68 -51.71
N VAL A 15 38.38 23.52 -52.34
CA VAL A 15 37.55 22.32 -52.16
C VAL A 15 38.08 21.57 -50.94
N PRO A 16 37.30 21.43 -49.85
CA PRO A 16 37.74 20.63 -48.70
C PRO A 16 37.66 19.14 -49.06
N ALA A 17 38.78 18.43 -48.85
CA ALA A 17 38.80 16.98 -48.88
C ALA A 17 37.96 16.44 -47.72
N TYR A 18 36.82 15.82 -48.04
CA TYR A 18 36.02 15.10 -47.04
C TYR A 18 36.77 13.84 -46.61
N ALA A 19 37.19 13.81 -45.34
CA ALA A 19 37.66 12.60 -44.69
C ALA A 19 36.52 11.57 -44.69
N GLN A 20 36.77 10.37 -45.20
CA GLN A 20 35.84 9.25 -45.12
C GLN A 20 35.62 8.91 -43.63
N THR A 21 34.38 9.09 -43.16
CA THR A 21 33.95 8.57 -41.86
C THR A 21 34.17 7.06 -41.82
N PRO A 22 34.83 6.51 -40.78
CA PRO A 22 34.99 5.06 -40.65
C PRO A 22 33.61 4.40 -40.62
N ALA A 23 33.48 3.28 -41.33
CA ALA A 23 32.24 2.51 -41.36
C ALA A 23 31.80 2.17 -39.92
N PRO A 24 30.50 2.28 -39.59
CA PRO A 24 30.01 1.87 -38.29
C PRO A 24 30.36 0.40 -38.06
N ALA A 25 30.90 0.10 -36.86
CA ALA A 25 31.15 -1.27 -36.45
C ALA A 25 29.87 -2.10 -36.63
N PRO A 26 29.95 -3.37 -37.06
CA PRO A 26 28.78 -4.22 -37.18
C PRO A 26 28.03 -4.23 -35.85
N ALA A 27 26.73 -3.94 -35.90
CA ALA A 27 25.86 -3.97 -34.74
C ALA A 27 26.04 -5.32 -34.04
N GLN A 28 26.49 -5.28 -32.78
CA GLN A 28 26.65 -6.46 -31.95
C GLN A 28 25.27 -7.14 -31.91
N ALA A 29 25.18 -8.37 -32.41
CA ALA A 29 23.92 -9.13 -32.43
C ALA A 29 23.33 -9.08 -31.02
N ALA A 30 22.07 -8.64 -30.91
CA ALA A 30 21.40 -8.55 -29.62
C ALA A 30 21.48 -9.93 -28.96
N ALA A 31 22.09 -9.99 -27.76
CA ALA A 31 22.21 -11.24 -27.02
C ALA A 31 20.81 -11.87 -26.87
N GLU A 32 20.71 -13.17 -27.17
CA GLU A 32 19.44 -13.87 -27.00
C GLU A 32 18.96 -13.76 -25.55
N SER A 33 17.65 -13.57 -25.36
CA SER A 33 17.04 -13.54 -24.02
C SER A 33 17.45 -14.78 -23.22
N PRO A 34 17.78 -14.64 -21.92
CA PRO A 34 18.08 -15.79 -21.07
C PRO A 34 16.88 -16.74 -20.85
N PHE A 35 15.69 -16.35 -21.34
CA PHE A 35 14.45 -17.10 -21.17
C PHE A 35 13.82 -17.51 -22.51
N THR A 36 13.03 -18.58 -22.45
CA THR A 36 11.97 -18.88 -23.41
C THR A 36 10.63 -18.44 -22.81
N VAL A 37 9.69 -18.06 -23.68
CA VAL A 37 8.33 -17.71 -23.28
C VAL A 37 7.32 -18.56 -24.04
N THR A 38 6.32 -19.08 -23.33
CA THR A 38 5.21 -19.84 -23.90
C THR A 38 3.90 -19.29 -23.36
N GLU A 39 2.98 -18.94 -24.25
CA GLU A 39 1.61 -18.58 -23.91
C GLU A 39 0.70 -19.81 -23.97
N VAL A 40 -0.13 -20.01 -22.96
CA VAL A 40 -1.13 -21.09 -22.90
C VAL A 40 -2.45 -20.58 -22.34
N MET A 41 -3.52 -21.32 -22.64
CA MET A 41 -4.87 -21.08 -22.11
C MET A 41 -5.23 -22.26 -21.20
N ILE A 42 -5.10 -22.07 -19.89
CA ILE A 42 -5.30 -23.16 -18.91
C ILE A 42 -6.79 -23.34 -18.64
N PRO A 43 -7.38 -24.53 -18.88
CA PRO A 43 -8.78 -24.78 -18.57
C PRO A 43 -9.02 -24.95 -17.07
N MET A 44 -9.98 -24.23 -16.53
CA MET A 44 -10.48 -24.37 -15.15
C MET A 44 -11.57 -25.45 -15.08
N ARG A 45 -11.97 -25.84 -13.87
CA ARG A 45 -13.02 -26.86 -13.65
C ARG A 45 -14.38 -26.55 -14.27
N ASP A 46 -14.68 -25.28 -14.54
CA ASP A 46 -15.92 -24.83 -15.17
C ASP A 46 -15.80 -24.64 -16.68
N GLY A 47 -14.64 -24.98 -17.27
CA GLY A 47 -14.37 -24.89 -18.70
C GLY A 47 -13.88 -23.53 -19.18
N ALA A 48 -13.89 -22.48 -18.33
CA ALA A 48 -13.26 -21.21 -18.66
C ALA A 48 -11.74 -21.39 -18.80
N LYS A 49 -11.11 -20.68 -19.73
CA LYS A 49 -9.66 -20.75 -19.94
C LYS A 49 -8.98 -19.47 -19.50
N LEU A 50 -7.95 -19.61 -18.67
CA LEU A 50 -7.16 -18.48 -18.17
C LEU A 50 -5.84 -18.33 -18.93
N HIS A 51 -5.61 -17.14 -19.46
CA HIS A 51 -4.39 -16.79 -20.18
C HIS A 51 -3.19 -16.78 -19.24
N THR A 52 -2.21 -17.62 -19.56
CA THR A 52 -1.05 -17.87 -18.73
C THR A 52 0.22 -17.80 -19.57
N VAL A 53 1.23 -17.09 -19.07
CA VAL A 53 2.54 -16.97 -19.68
C VAL A 53 3.57 -17.67 -18.81
N ILE A 54 4.30 -18.60 -19.42
CA ILE A 54 5.36 -19.39 -18.80
C ILE A 54 6.71 -18.87 -19.32
N THR A 55 7.54 -18.35 -18.42
CA THR A 55 8.88 -17.84 -18.70
C THR A 55 9.91 -18.79 -18.06
N ALA A 56 10.54 -19.63 -18.88
CA ALA A 56 11.47 -20.66 -18.43
C ALA A 56 12.92 -20.30 -18.82
N PRO A 57 13.93 -20.54 -17.95
CA PRO A 57 15.33 -20.27 -18.27
C PRO A 57 15.84 -21.25 -19.34
N ARG A 58 16.58 -20.75 -20.33
CA ARG A 58 17.13 -21.56 -21.44
C ARG A 58 18.12 -22.62 -20.98
N ASN A 59 18.96 -22.26 -20.01
CA ASN A 59 20.10 -23.07 -19.59
C ASN A 59 19.80 -23.87 -18.31
N ALA A 60 18.54 -24.29 -18.12
CA ALA A 60 18.16 -25.15 -17.00
C ALA A 60 18.87 -26.51 -17.11
N THR A 61 19.60 -26.91 -16.07
CA THR A 61 20.36 -28.17 -16.03
C THR A 61 19.59 -29.34 -15.39
N GLY A 62 18.32 -29.11 -15.00
CA GLY A 62 17.45 -30.11 -14.38
C GLY A 62 16.07 -29.55 -14.06
N PRO A 63 15.19 -30.34 -13.41
CA PRO A 63 13.84 -29.91 -13.08
C PRO A 63 13.82 -28.70 -12.13
N LEU A 64 13.04 -27.67 -12.47
CA LEU A 64 12.94 -26.43 -11.69
C LEU A 64 11.56 -26.29 -11.05
N PRO A 65 11.46 -25.74 -9.83
CA PRO A 65 10.18 -25.35 -9.27
C PRO A 65 9.55 -24.19 -10.06
N VAL A 66 8.22 -24.12 -10.00
CA VAL A 66 7.43 -23.05 -10.59
C VAL A 66 7.21 -21.94 -9.55
N LEU A 67 7.40 -20.69 -9.95
CA LEU A 67 6.98 -19.51 -9.19
C LEU A 67 5.82 -18.84 -9.90
N PHE A 68 4.65 -18.94 -9.29
CA PHE A 68 3.36 -18.63 -9.89
C PHE A 68 2.74 -17.35 -9.31
N SER A 69 2.31 -16.45 -10.18
CA SER A 69 1.59 -15.23 -9.83
C SER A 69 0.33 -15.11 -10.69
N ARG A 70 -0.78 -14.69 -10.08
CA ARG A 70 -2.04 -14.38 -10.75
C ARG A 70 -2.31 -12.89 -10.60
N THR A 71 -2.81 -12.23 -11.65
CA THR A 71 -2.92 -10.76 -11.65
C THR A 71 -4.09 -10.27 -12.49
N PRO A 72 -4.79 -9.21 -12.07
CA PRO A 72 -5.77 -8.53 -12.91
C PRO A 72 -5.15 -7.42 -13.76
N TYR A 73 -3.83 -7.20 -13.67
CA TYR A 73 -3.11 -6.08 -14.28
C TYR A 73 -2.44 -6.42 -15.62
N GLY A 74 -2.65 -7.63 -16.12
CA GLY A 74 -2.10 -8.10 -17.38
C GLY A 74 -0.77 -8.81 -17.21
N VAL A 75 -0.38 -9.54 -18.26
CA VAL A 75 0.83 -10.37 -18.26
C VAL A 75 1.65 -10.08 -19.50
N ARG A 76 2.97 -10.00 -19.33
CA ARG A 76 3.90 -9.83 -20.46
C ARG A 76 4.01 -11.11 -21.26
N THR A 77 3.98 -11.01 -22.58
CA THR A 77 4.06 -12.15 -23.51
C THR A 77 5.41 -12.24 -24.22
N ASP A 78 6.28 -11.25 -24.04
CA ASP A 78 7.61 -11.19 -24.63
C ASP A 78 8.68 -11.76 -23.68
N ALA A 79 9.70 -12.42 -24.24
CA ALA A 79 10.84 -12.86 -23.47
C ALA A 79 11.67 -11.65 -23.02
N PRO A 80 11.92 -11.46 -21.72
CA PRO A 80 12.65 -10.29 -21.26
C PRO A 80 14.10 -10.36 -21.77
N PRO A 81 14.67 -9.27 -22.31
CA PRO A 81 15.99 -9.29 -22.93
C PRO A 81 17.11 -9.60 -21.93
N THR A 82 16.89 -9.30 -20.65
CA THR A 82 17.77 -9.60 -19.52
C THR A 82 16.95 -10.06 -18.32
N VAL A 83 17.60 -10.60 -17.29
CA VAL A 83 16.93 -10.94 -16.02
C VAL A 83 16.37 -9.65 -15.39
N PRO A 84 15.04 -9.55 -15.17
CA PRO A 84 14.46 -8.39 -14.49
C PRO A 84 15.09 -8.19 -13.11
N ARG A 85 15.38 -6.94 -12.74
CA ARG A 85 16.04 -6.63 -11.44
C ARG A 85 15.24 -7.15 -10.24
N SER A 86 13.92 -7.10 -10.29
CA SER A 86 13.02 -7.63 -9.24
C SER A 86 13.05 -9.16 -9.14
N TRP A 87 13.51 -9.86 -10.18
CA TRP A 87 13.70 -11.31 -10.17
C TRP A 87 15.14 -11.71 -9.90
N ALA A 88 16.10 -10.78 -9.88
CA ALA A 88 17.52 -11.10 -9.92
C ALA A 88 17.95 -12.05 -8.79
N ALA A 89 17.47 -11.84 -7.56
CA ALA A 89 17.76 -12.73 -6.44
C ALA A 89 17.20 -14.15 -6.66
N LEU A 90 15.96 -14.26 -7.11
CA LEU A 90 15.27 -15.53 -7.35
C LEU A 90 15.81 -16.25 -8.60
N ALA A 91 16.09 -15.53 -9.68
CA ALA A 91 16.60 -16.10 -10.92
C ALA A 91 17.98 -16.77 -10.73
N LYS A 92 18.79 -16.31 -9.78
CA LYS A 92 20.06 -16.98 -9.38
C LYS A 92 19.82 -18.41 -8.86
N ASP A 93 18.69 -18.67 -8.22
CA ASP A 93 18.33 -19.98 -7.66
C ASP A 93 17.69 -20.93 -8.67
N GLY A 94 17.19 -20.39 -9.80
CA GLY A 94 16.65 -21.15 -10.92
C GLY A 94 15.17 -21.54 -10.76
N TYR A 95 14.29 -20.87 -11.49
CA TYR A 95 12.85 -21.13 -11.45
C TYR A 95 12.19 -20.97 -12.82
N ILE A 96 11.03 -21.61 -12.99
CA ILE A 96 10.09 -21.31 -14.06
C ILE A 96 9.12 -20.24 -13.54
N PHE A 97 9.16 -19.03 -14.11
CA PHE A 97 8.27 -17.95 -13.70
C PHE A 97 6.96 -18.04 -14.49
N VAL A 98 5.83 -18.05 -13.82
CA VAL A 98 4.50 -18.18 -14.44
C VAL A 98 3.63 -17.02 -14.00
N ASN A 99 3.09 -16.27 -14.96
CA ASN A 99 2.17 -15.17 -14.71
C ASN A 99 0.85 -15.44 -15.44
N GLN A 100 -0.27 -15.40 -14.72
CA GLN A 100 -1.59 -15.65 -15.27
C GLN A 100 -2.51 -14.44 -15.10
N SER A 101 -3.21 -14.09 -16.17
CA SER A 101 -4.30 -13.11 -16.11
C SER A 101 -5.51 -13.74 -15.43
N MET A 102 -6.06 -13.04 -14.44
CA MET A 102 -7.25 -13.46 -13.72
C MET A 102 -8.47 -13.63 -14.63
N ARG A 103 -9.46 -14.38 -14.16
CA ARG A 103 -10.74 -14.59 -14.82
C ARG A 103 -11.38 -13.27 -15.25
N GLY A 104 -11.82 -13.20 -16.50
CA GLY A 104 -12.45 -12.04 -17.11
C GLY A 104 -11.54 -10.84 -17.38
N ARG A 105 -10.21 -10.98 -17.20
CA ARG A 105 -9.22 -9.94 -17.48
C ARG A 105 -8.36 -10.31 -18.70
N PHE A 106 -8.04 -9.32 -19.52
CA PHE A 106 -7.24 -9.47 -20.74
C PHE A 106 -7.75 -10.63 -21.62
N LYS A 107 -6.88 -11.59 -21.95
CA LYS A 107 -7.21 -12.74 -22.80
C LYS A 107 -7.93 -13.88 -22.03
N SER A 108 -8.13 -13.77 -20.72
CA SER A 108 -8.80 -14.81 -19.92
C SER A 108 -10.32 -14.77 -20.08
N ASP A 109 -10.92 -15.95 -20.20
CA ASP A 109 -12.37 -16.12 -20.27
C ASP A 109 -13.08 -15.70 -18.96
N GLY A 110 -14.40 -15.56 -19.02
CA GLY A 110 -15.25 -15.26 -17.87
C GLY A 110 -15.50 -13.76 -17.63
N VAL A 111 -15.91 -13.44 -16.40
CA VAL A 111 -16.30 -12.10 -15.95
C VAL A 111 -15.50 -11.74 -14.70
N PHE A 112 -14.92 -10.55 -14.68
CA PHE A 112 -14.20 -10.02 -13.52
C PHE A 112 -15.17 -9.32 -12.56
N THR A 113 -15.21 -9.74 -11.30
CA THR A 113 -16.19 -9.26 -10.30
C THR A 113 -15.58 -8.52 -9.11
N LEU A 114 -14.25 -8.49 -8.99
CA LEU A 114 -13.51 -8.01 -7.81
C LEU A 114 -13.95 -8.69 -6.50
N SER A 115 -14.61 -9.85 -6.58
CA SER A 115 -15.02 -10.61 -5.41
C SER A 115 -13.81 -11.29 -4.76
N THR A 116 -13.70 -11.18 -3.45
CA THR A 116 -12.70 -11.89 -2.64
C THR A 116 -13.31 -13.07 -1.88
N ALA A 117 -14.63 -13.24 -1.92
CA ALA A 117 -15.35 -14.32 -1.27
C ALA A 117 -14.85 -15.70 -1.73
N VAL A 118 -14.72 -16.62 -0.76
CA VAL A 118 -14.32 -18.01 -0.98
C VAL A 118 -15.48 -18.94 -0.60
N GLY A 119 -15.70 -19.98 -1.41
CA GLY A 119 -16.67 -21.04 -1.10
C GLY A 119 -18.13 -20.70 -1.35
N GLN A 120 -18.44 -19.60 -2.06
CA GLN A 120 -19.82 -19.22 -2.43
C GLN A 120 -20.30 -19.79 -3.78
N GLY A 121 -19.59 -20.77 -4.33
CA GLY A 121 -19.94 -21.40 -5.60
C GLY A 121 -18.94 -22.44 -6.03
N ALA A 122 -19.06 -22.88 -7.29
CA ALA A 122 -18.14 -23.84 -7.88
C ALA A 122 -16.75 -23.23 -8.13
N THR A 123 -16.69 -21.93 -8.41
CA THR A 123 -15.46 -21.20 -8.77
C THR A 123 -15.27 -19.95 -7.93
N ASP A 124 -14.06 -19.77 -7.42
CA ASP A 124 -13.51 -18.57 -6.79
C ASP A 124 -12.01 -18.50 -7.09
N GLU A 125 -11.34 -17.46 -6.58
CA GLU A 125 -9.90 -17.25 -6.83
C GLU A 125 -9.02 -18.36 -6.24
N ALA A 126 -9.46 -19.05 -5.16
CA ALA A 126 -8.72 -20.17 -4.60
C ALA A 126 -8.84 -21.41 -5.51
N THR A 127 -10.01 -21.67 -6.08
CA THR A 127 -10.19 -22.78 -7.03
C THR A 127 -9.48 -22.54 -8.35
N ASP A 128 -9.48 -21.32 -8.87
CA ASP A 128 -8.75 -20.99 -10.11
C ASP A 128 -7.22 -21.14 -9.90
N ALA A 129 -6.71 -20.76 -8.72
CA ALA A 129 -5.33 -21.05 -8.35
C ALA A 129 -5.04 -22.55 -8.25
N TYR A 130 -5.94 -23.32 -7.63
CA TYR A 130 -5.81 -24.78 -7.50
C TYR A 130 -5.72 -25.46 -8.88
N ASP A 131 -6.67 -25.18 -9.78
CA ASP A 131 -6.74 -25.79 -11.11
C ASP A 131 -5.53 -25.39 -11.97
N SER A 132 -5.07 -24.15 -11.83
CA SER A 132 -3.86 -23.67 -12.50
C SER A 132 -2.62 -24.41 -12.02
N ILE A 133 -2.45 -24.60 -10.70
CA ILE A 133 -1.31 -25.33 -10.15
C ILE A 133 -1.34 -26.80 -10.62
N ASP A 134 -2.50 -27.45 -10.58
CA ASP A 134 -2.68 -28.83 -11.04
C ASP A 134 -2.27 -28.99 -12.52
N TRP A 135 -2.69 -28.05 -13.37
CA TRP A 135 -2.31 -28.06 -14.78
C TRP A 135 -0.81 -27.82 -14.96
N LEU A 136 -0.23 -26.84 -14.26
CA LEU A 136 1.18 -26.48 -14.41
C LEU A 136 2.11 -27.65 -14.11
N VAL A 137 1.89 -28.37 -13.00
CA VAL A 137 2.75 -29.49 -12.62
C VAL A 137 2.64 -30.69 -13.56
N LYS A 138 1.52 -30.84 -14.27
CA LYS A 138 1.29 -31.92 -15.24
C LYS A 138 1.80 -31.59 -16.65
N ASN A 139 1.81 -30.32 -17.04
CA ASN A 139 1.96 -29.92 -18.45
C ASN A 139 3.21 -29.10 -18.74
N VAL A 140 3.83 -28.43 -17.76
CA VAL A 140 5.03 -27.62 -18.00
C VAL A 140 6.27 -28.53 -18.05
N PRO A 141 7.00 -28.61 -19.18
CA PRO A 141 8.19 -29.45 -19.27
C PRO A 141 9.29 -29.00 -18.31
N GLY A 142 10.01 -29.95 -17.71
CA GLY A 142 11.13 -29.65 -16.82
C GLY A 142 10.73 -29.02 -15.49
N ASN A 143 9.46 -29.10 -15.09
CA ASN A 143 9.05 -28.68 -13.74
C ASN A 143 9.37 -29.77 -12.69
N SER A 144 9.67 -29.37 -11.45
CA SER A 144 10.01 -30.29 -10.34
C SER A 144 8.79 -30.83 -9.56
N GLY A 145 7.57 -30.50 -9.98
CA GLY A 145 6.32 -30.81 -9.27
C GLY A 145 6.07 -29.94 -8.04
N LYS A 146 6.91 -28.94 -7.76
CA LYS A 146 6.76 -27.99 -6.66
C LYS A 146 6.43 -26.59 -7.18
N VAL A 147 5.46 -25.95 -6.55
CA VAL A 147 5.02 -24.59 -6.88
C VAL A 147 5.15 -23.69 -5.66
N GLY A 148 5.75 -22.53 -5.84
CA GLY A 148 5.59 -21.39 -4.94
C GLY A 148 4.67 -20.35 -5.56
N MET A 149 3.97 -19.58 -4.72
CA MET A 149 3.21 -18.41 -5.17
C MET A 149 3.70 -17.13 -4.52
N TRP A 150 3.63 -16.01 -5.25
CA TRP A 150 3.79 -14.68 -4.67
C TRP A 150 2.94 -13.65 -5.39
N GLY A 151 2.88 -12.48 -4.79
CA GLY A 151 2.38 -11.28 -5.44
C GLY A 151 2.38 -10.11 -4.50
N ILE A 152 2.29 -8.90 -5.06
CA ILE A 152 2.13 -7.64 -4.34
C ILE A 152 0.71 -7.15 -4.63
N SER A 153 -0.01 -6.59 -3.65
CA SER A 153 -1.36 -6.03 -3.83
C SER A 153 -2.37 -7.11 -4.24
N TYR A 154 -3.10 -6.92 -5.35
CA TYR A 154 -4.00 -7.93 -5.90
C TYR A 154 -3.31 -9.27 -6.15
N PRO A 155 -2.17 -9.35 -6.85
CA PRO A 155 -1.37 -10.57 -6.86
C PRO A 155 -1.08 -11.15 -5.48
N GLY A 156 -0.81 -10.30 -4.48
CA GLY A 156 -0.63 -10.70 -3.09
C GLY A 156 -1.87 -11.38 -2.52
N PHE A 157 -3.07 -10.80 -2.72
CA PHE A 157 -4.34 -11.43 -2.42
C PHE A 157 -4.50 -12.78 -3.13
N THR A 158 -4.21 -12.88 -4.44
CA THR A 158 -4.35 -14.15 -5.17
C THR A 158 -3.39 -15.24 -4.69
N ALA A 159 -2.20 -14.85 -4.22
CA ALA A 159 -1.26 -15.76 -3.57
C ALA A 159 -1.79 -16.20 -2.19
N ALA A 160 -2.32 -15.25 -1.41
CA ALA A 160 -2.84 -15.50 -0.08
C ALA A 160 -4.10 -16.38 -0.09
N VAL A 161 -5.05 -16.11 -0.99
CA VAL A 161 -6.33 -16.84 -1.06
C VAL A 161 -6.15 -18.29 -1.49
N ALA A 162 -5.05 -18.64 -2.18
CA ALA A 162 -4.69 -20.02 -2.47
C ALA A 162 -4.45 -20.86 -1.20
N LEU A 163 -4.12 -20.24 -0.07
CA LEU A 163 -3.99 -20.89 1.24
C LEU A 163 -5.32 -21.40 1.80
N ALA A 164 -6.46 -20.88 1.32
CA ALA A 164 -7.79 -21.37 1.73
C ALA A 164 -8.06 -22.79 1.20
N ARG A 165 -7.50 -23.13 0.03
CA ARG A 165 -7.64 -24.43 -0.63
C ARG A 165 -6.33 -24.82 -1.32
N PRO A 166 -5.25 -25.12 -0.57
CA PRO A 166 -3.94 -25.30 -1.16
C PRO A 166 -3.88 -26.59 -1.97
N HIS A 167 -3.40 -26.49 -3.22
CA HIS A 167 -3.07 -27.66 -4.02
C HIS A 167 -1.86 -28.40 -3.38
N PRO A 168 -1.79 -29.74 -3.39
CA PRO A 168 -0.67 -30.47 -2.78
C PRO A 168 0.72 -30.08 -3.29
N ALA A 169 0.83 -29.56 -4.52
CA ALA A 169 2.07 -29.05 -5.10
C ALA A 169 2.47 -27.65 -4.61
N LEU A 170 1.58 -26.91 -3.93
CA LEU A 170 1.88 -25.59 -3.37
C LEU A 170 2.74 -25.77 -2.11
N LYS A 171 4.01 -25.40 -2.18
CA LYS A 171 5.01 -25.65 -1.12
C LYS A 171 5.49 -24.38 -0.42
N ALA A 172 5.22 -23.20 -0.96
CA ALA A 172 5.58 -21.92 -0.35
C ALA A 172 4.71 -20.80 -0.91
N VAL A 173 4.32 -19.84 -0.07
CA VAL A 173 3.59 -18.64 -0.49
C VAL A 173 4.27 -17.40 0.10
N SER A 174 4.41 -16.33 -0.68
CA SER A 174 4.77 -15.02 -0.17
C SER A 174 3.69 -14.01 -0.58
N PRO A 175 2.61 -13.87 0.22
CA PRO A 175 1.64 -12.81 0.01
C PRO A 175 2.23 -11.48 0.50
N GLN A 176 2.26 -10.49 -0.37
CA GLN A 176 2.87 -9.19 -0.08
C GLN A 176 1.82 -8.11 -0.28
N ALA A 177 1.64 -7.23 0.71
CA ALA A 177 0.54 -6.24 0.71
C ALA A 177 -0.81 -6.89 0.33
N ALA A 178 -1.09 -8.08 0.86
CA ALA A 178 -2.32 -8.78 0.51
C ALA A 178 -3.44 -8.23 1.38
N TRP A 179 -4.58 -7.89 0.80
CA TRP A 179 -5.74 -7.45 1.57
C TRP A 179 -6.62 -8.61 2.05
N THR A 180 -7.39 -8.32 3.11
CA THR A 180 -8.41 -9.23 3.66
C THR A 180 -9.76 -8.55 3.83
N ASP A 181 -9.77 -7.25 4.09
CA ASP A 181 -10.99 -6.50 4.39
C ASP A 181 -10.86 -5.04 3.92
N TYR A 182 -11.36 -4.79 2.71
CA TYR A 182 -11.37 -3.47 2.11
C TYR A 182 -12.42 -2.51 2.70
N TRP A 183 -13.23 -2.92 3.69
CA TRP A 183 -14.08 -2.01 4.45
C TRP A 183 -13.42 -1.56 5.75
N LEU A 184 -12.75 -2.49 6.43
CA LEU A 184 -12.19 -2.22 7.73
C LEU A 184 -10.93 -1.37 7.63
N ASN A 185 -9.93 -1.77 6.83
CA ASN A 185 -8.71 -0.95 6.70
C ASN A 185 -7.76 -1.23 5.53
N ASP A 186 -8.18 -1.89 4.44
CA ASP A 186 -7.37 -2.05 3.20
C ASP A 186 -7.76 -1.01 2.12
N ASP A 187 -7.98 -1.41 0.87
CA ASP A 187 -8.06 -0.54 -0.32
C ASP A 187 -9.20 0.47 -0.38
N LEU A 188 -10.42 0.08 0.01
CA LEU A 188 -11.62 0.86 -0.31
C LEU A 188 -12.08 1.74 0.83
N HIS A 189 -11.75 1.39 2.08
CA HIS A 189 -12.11 2.17 3.25
C HIS A 189 -11.04 2.12 4.35
N ARG A 190 -11.09 3.12 5.23
CA ARG A 190 -10.40 3.18 6.51
C ARG A 190 -11.42 3.33 7.63
N TYR A 191 -11.73 2.24 8.34
CA TYR A 191 -12.69 2.19 9.44
C TYR A 191 -14.07 2.79 9.12
N GLY A 192 -14.56 2.49 7.92
CA GLY A 192 -15.82 2.99 7.36
C GLY A 192 -15.72 4.32 6.61
N ALA A 193 -14.53 4.95 6.57
CA ALA A 193 -14.27 6.12 5.75
C ALA A 193 -13.88 5.74 4.33
N LEU A 194 -14.62 6.17 3.31
CA LEU A 194 -14.40 5.75 1.92
C LEU A 194 -13.13 6.38 1.38
N ARG A 195 -12.25 5.57 0.80
CA ARG A 195 -11.02 6.03 0.16
C ARG A 195 -11.30 6.64 -1.22
N LEU A 196 -11.91 7.83 -1.23
CA LEU A 196 -12.57 8.43 -2.38
C LEU A 196 -11.73 8.44 -3.67
N SER A 197 -10.57 9.10 -3.67
CA SER A 197 -9.76 9.19 -4.91
C SER A 197 -9.25 7.83 -5.36
N TYR A 198 -8.74 7.02 -4.41
CA TYR A 198 -8.23 5.68 -4.69
C TYR A 198 -9.32 4.75 -5.26
N ALA A 199 -10.48 4.68 -4.62
CA ALA A 199 -11.61 3.85 -5.07
C ALA A 199 -12.14 4.31 -6.44
N THR A 200 -12.10 5.61 -6.74
CA THR A 200 -12.47 6.15 -8.06
C THR A 200 -11.52 5.63 -9.14
N ASP A 201 -10.22 5.82 -8.95
CA ASP A 201 -9.21 5.49 -9.97
C ASP A 201 -8.99 3.98 -10.12
N TRP A 202 -8.83 3.26 -9.00
CA TRP A 202 -8.49 1.84 -9.00
C TRP A 202 -9.66 0.96 -9.50
N LEU A 203 -10.89 1.26 -9.07
CA LEU A 203 -12.04 0.48 -9.55
C LEU A 203 -12.32 0.78 -11.03
N TYR A 204 -12.16 2.03 -11.48
CA TYR A 204 -12.26 2.37 -12.89
C TYR A 204 -11.21 1.59 -13.72
N LEU A 205 -9.96 1.55 -13.25
CA LEU A 205 -8.87 0.79 -13.86
C LEU A 205 -9.23 -0.66 -14.11
N LEU A 206 -9.87 -1.31 -13.14
CA LEU A 206 -10.12 -2.74 -13.18
C LEU A 206 -11.45 -3.14 -13.81
N GLN A 207 -12.47 -2.29 -13.79
CA GLN A 207 -13.83 -2.68 -14.16
C GLN A 207 -14.40 -1.95 -15.37
N LYS A 208 -13.83 -0.81 -15.80
CA LYS A 208 -14.37 -0.08 -16.94
C LYS A 208 -14.37 -0.91 -18.23
N ASN A 209 -13.33 -1.71 -18.43
CA ASN A 209 -13.23 -2.70 -19.49
C ASN A 209 -12.39 -3.89 -19.00
N LYS A 210 -12.16 -4.90 -19.86
CA LYS A 210 -11.39 -6.11 -19.50
C LYS A 210 -9.87 -5.89 -19.48
N GLU A 211 -9.40 -4.76 -19.98
CA GLU A 211 -8.03 -4.28 -19.89
C GLU A 211 -7.91 -3.23 -18.77
N ASN A 212 -6.73 -2.67 -18.57
CA ASN A 212 -6.54 -1.57 -17.62
C ASN A 212 -6.97 -0.25 -18.28
N ALA A 213 -7.88 0.50 -17.65
CA ALA A 213 -8.37 1.78 -18.15
C ALA A 213 -7.94 2.96 -17.26
N GLU A 214 -7.62 4.11 -17.83
CA GLU A 214 -7.34 5.30 -17.03
C GLU A 214 -8.56 6.23 -17.01
N PHE A 215 -8.92 6.72 -15.82
CA PHE A 215 -9.98 7.71 -15.69
C PHE A 215 -9.44 9.09 -16.10
N SER A 216 -10.20 9.80 -16.95
CA SER A 216 -9.81 11.11 -17.44
C SER A 216 -10.48 12.21 -16.63
N TYR A 217 -9.66 13.12 -16.13
CA TYR A 217 -10.08 14.28 -15.35
C TYR A 217 -10.06 15.54 -16.22
N ASP A 218 -11.05 16.42 -16.03
CA ASP A 218 -11.14 17.73 -16.69
C ASP A 218 -10.50 18.87 -15.86
N GLU A 219 -9.91 18.56 -14.71
CA GLU A 219 -9.18 19.49 -13.84
C GLU A 219 -7.80 18.90 -13.48
N LYS A 220 -6.81 19.77 -13.28
CA LYS A 220 -5.45 19.34 -12.91
C LYS A 220 -5.31 18.96 -11.45
N ASP A 221 -6.03 19.66 -10.57
CA ASP A 221 -5.99 19.41 -9.14
C ASP A 221 -7.14 18.48 -8.76
N ALA A 222 -6.81 17.25 -8.37
CA ALA A 222 -7.79 16.27 -7.89
C ALA A 222 -8.61 16.83 -6.73
N TYR A 223 -8.01 17.68 -5.86
CA TYR A 223 -8.75 18.34 -4.79
C TYR A 223 -9.94 19.12 -5.34
N ASP A 224 -9.73 20.01 -6.31
CA ASP A 224 -10.82 20.82 -6.87
C ASP A 224 -11.81 19.96 -7.64
N TRP A 225 -11.32 18.97 -8.38
CA TRP A 225 -12.16 18.04 -9.14
C TRP A 225 -13.15 17.31 -8.23
N PHE A 226 -12.66 16.65 -7.17
CA PHE A 226 -13.50 15.91 -6.23
C PHE A 226 -14.42 16.83 -5.44
N LEU A 227 -13.96 18.04 -5.08
CA LEU A 227 -14.78 19.00 -4.34
C LEU A 227 -15.99 19.46 -5.17
N LYS A 228 -15.77 19.70 -6.47
CA LYS A 228 -16.80 20.08 -7.47
C LYS A 228 -17.86 19.00 -7.68
N GLN A 229 -17.53 17.72 -7.51
CA GLN A 229 -18.52 16.63 -7.64
C GLN A 229 -19.60 16.71 -6.56
N GLY A 230 -19.29 17.26 -5.37
CA GLY A 230 -20.22 17.34 -4.26
C GLY A 230 -20.44 15.95 -3.60
N PRO A 231 -21.68 15.42 -3.59
CA PRO A 231 -21.97 14.03 -3.18
C PRO A 231 -21.18 13.00 -4.01
N VAL A 232 -20.67 11.95 -3.36
CA VAL A 232 -19.86 10.91 -4.03
C VAL A 232 -20.64 10.19 -5.15
N GLU A 233 -21.95 9.99 -4.97
CA GLU A 233 -22.80 9.33 -5.98
C GLU A 233 -22.83 10.05 -7.33
N ASN A 234 -22.46 11.35 -7.38
CA ASN A 234 -22.38 12.08 -8.63
C ASN A 234 -21.28 11.55 -9.54
N ILE A 235 -20.23 10.94 -8.98
CA ILE A 235 -19.17 10.30 -9.77
C ILE A 235 -19.76 9.18 -10.62
N ASP A 236 -20.59 8.32 -10.02
CA ASP A 236 -21.25 7.25 -10.77
C ASP A 236 -22.32 7.80 -11.72
N LYS A 237 -23.19 8.71 -11.26
CA LYS A 237 -24.26 9.26 -12.12
C LYS A 237 -23.76 10.00 -13.35
N GLN A 238 -22.67 10.75 -13.22
CA GLN A 238 -22.19 11.67 -14.26
C GLN A 238 -21.10 11.04 -15.13
N HIS A 239 -20.17 10.29 -14.51
CA HIS A 239 -18.96 9.81 -15.18
C HIS A 239 -18.99 8.31 -15.47
N PHE A 240 -19.25 7.45 -14.48
CA PHE A 240 -19.14 5.99 -14.68
C PHE A 240 -20.39 5.38 -15.31
N ARG A 241 -21.56 5.91 -14.96
CA ARG A 241 -22.90 5.49 -15.42
C ARG A 241 -23.14 3.99 -15.20
N GLY A 242 -22.73 3.47 -14.03
CA GLY A 242 -22.85 2.06 -13.68
C GLY A 242 -21.81 1.13 -14.34
N ALA A 243 -20.86 1.67 -15.12
CA ALA A 243 -19.83 0.86 -15.77
C ALA A 243 -18.72 0.38 -14.83
N VAL A 244 -18.77 0.74 -13.55
CA VAL A 244 -17.81 0.33 -12.50
C VAL A 244 -18.61 -0.31 -11.35
N PRO A 245 -19.03 -1.59 -11.48
CA PRO A 245 -20.03 -2.20 -10.60
C PRO A 245 -19.64 -2.24 -9.12
N MET A 246 -18.34 -2.36 -8.81
CA MET A 246 -17.88 -2.32 -7.42
C MET A 246 -18.08 -0.92 -6.84
N PHE A 247 -17.83 0.15 -7.60
CA PHE A 247 -18.08 1.51 -7.14
C PHE A 247 -19.57 1.72 -6.85
N THR A 248 -20.45 1.27 -7.75
CA THR A 248 -21.91 1.24 -7.51
C THR A 248 -22.24 0.46 -6.23
N SER A 249 -21.62 -0.70 -6.01
CA SER A 249 -21.81 -1.50 -4.78
C SER A 249 -21.38 -0.73 -3.52
N LEU A 250 -20.29 0.05 -3.56
CA LEU A 250 -19.87 0.89 -2.43
C LEU A 250 -20.94 1.94 -2.08
N LEU A 251 -21.63 2.50 -3.08
CA LEU A 251 -22.73 3.46 -2.87
C LEU A 251 -23.98 2.81 -2.27
N GLU A 252 -24.20 1.52 -2.53
CA GLU A 252 -25.35 0.75 -2.04
C GLU A 252 -25.11 0.15 -0.65
N HIS A 253 -23.84 -0.15 -0.33
CA HIS A 253 -23.40 -0.74 0.92
C HIS A 253 -22.51 0.22 1.70
N PRO A 254 -23.07 1.27 2.36
CA PRO A 254 -22.28 2.24 3.12
C PRO A 254 -21.82 1.72 4.50
N ASN A 255 -22.35 0.59 4.96
CA ASN A 255 -22.08 0.01 6.28
C ASN A 255 -21.35 -1.34 6.13
N HIS A 256 -20.74 -1.85 7.20
CA HIS A 256 -20.05 -3.15 7.22
C HIS A 256 -21.01 -4.35 7.23
N ASP A 257 -21.96 -4.38 6.30
CA ASP A 257 -23.06 -5.35 6.26
C ASP A 257 -22.64 -6.72 5.68
N ALA A 258 -23.62 -7.56 5.33
CA ALA A 258 -23.37 -8.88 4.76
C ALA A 258 -22.54 -8.83 3.45
N PHE A 259 -22.57 -7.71 2.73
CA PHE A 259 -21.77 -7.52 1.54
C PHE A 259 -20.28 -7.61 1.87
N TYR A 260 -19.78 -6.87 2.85
CA TYR A 260 -18.36 -6.90 3.19
C TYR A 260 -17.98 -8.15 3.99
N LYS A 261 -18.84 -8.59 4.92
CA LYS A 261 -18.53 -9.75 5.76
C LYS A 261 -18.32 -11.04 4.98
N ARG A 262 -18.96 -11.19 3.81
CA ARG A 262 -18.79 -12.38 2.95
C ARG A 262 -17.47 -12.38 2.16
N GLN A 263 -16.81 -11.23 2.08
CA GLN A 263 -15.59 -10.98 1.31
C GLN A 263 -14.33 -11.20 2.17
N ASP A 264 -14.48 -11.23 3.49
CA ASP A 264 -13.42 -11.59 4.44
C ASP A 264 -13.10 -13.09 4.36
N TRP A 265 -12.27 -13.43 3.39
CA TRP A 265 -11.81 -14.77 3.09
C TRP A 265 -10.84 -15.30 4.14
N SER A 266 -10.21 -14.44 4.95
CA SER A 266 -9.21 -14.84 5.95
C SER A 266 -9.80 -15.81 6.98
N LYS A 267 -11.12 -15.72 7.25
CA LYS A 267 -11.88 -16.65 8.08
C LYS A 267 -11.92 -18.10 7.57
N SER A 268 -11.57 -18.33 6.31
CA SER A 268 -11.49 -19.68 5.73
C SER A 268 -10.16 -20.38 6.04
N LEU A 269 -9.17 -19.67 6.58
CA LEU A 269 -7.89 -20.25 6.96
C LEU A 269 -8.06 -21.18 8.16
N GLY A 270 -7.64 -22.44 7.98
CA GLY A 270 -7.63 -23.47 9.02
C GLY A 270 -6.25 -23.63 9.65
N ARG A 271 -5.80 -24.89 9.79
CA ARG A 271 -4.42 -25.19 10.18
C ARG A 271 -3.46 -24.65 9.12
N THR A 272 -2.39 -23.99 9.56
CA THR A 272 -1.30 -23.58 8.67
C THR A 272 -0.54 -24.82 8.21
N THR A 273 -0.60 -25.13 6.91
CA THR A 273 0.06 -26.30 6.30
C THR A 273 1.04 -25.94 5.19
N VAL A 274 0.98 -24.70 4.70
CA VAL A 274 1.88 -24.20 3.65
C VAL A 274 2.75 -23.10 4.23
N PRO A 275 4.09 -23.20 4.13
CA PRO A 275 5.00 -22.13 4.51
C PRO A 275 4.61 -20.79 3.89
N THR A 276 4.50 -19.75 4.70
CA THR A 276 4.02 -18.43 4.27
C THR A 276 4.95 -17.32 4.74
N LEU A 277 5.48 -16.52 3.81
CA LEU A 277 6.26 -15.30 4.06
C LEU A 277 5.38 -14.08 3.80
N ASN A 278 4.69 -13.60 4.84
CA ASN A 278 3.88 -12.38 4.76
C ASN A 278 4.80 -11.16 4.66
N VAL A 279 4.53 -10.26 3.70
CA VAL A 279 5.34 -9.05 3.50
C VAL A 279 4.46 -7.80 3.50
N THR A 280 4.93 -6.72 4.13
CA THR A 280 4.22 -5.43 4.16
C THR A 280 5.18 -4.26 4.39
N GLY A 281 4.69 -3.04 4.18
CA GLY A 281 5.36 -1.80 4.57
C GLY A 281 4.64 -1.12 5.73
N TYR A 282 5.39 -0.50 6.65
CA TYR A 282 4.78 0.34 7.70
C TYR A 282 4.12 1.61 7.11
N TRP A 283 4.59 2.08 5.95
CA TRP A 283 4.04 3.17 5.15
C TRP A 283 3.29 2.65 3.90
N ASP A 284 2.77 1.43 3.95
CA ASP A 284 1.93 0.90 2.88
C ASP A 284 0.61 1.68 2.82
N GLN A 285 0.54 2.59 1.86
CA GLN A 285 -0.57 3.51 1.69
C GLN A 285 -1.78 2.87 0.98
N GLU A 286 -1.70 1.61 0.58
CA GLU A 286 -2.78 0.87 -0.10
C GLU A 286 -3.31 -0.23 0.82
N ASP A 287 -2.44 -1.16 1.23
CA ASP A 287 -2.81 -2.40 1.93
C ASP A 287 -2.11 -2.57 3.29
N PRO A 288 -2.33 -1.66 4.25
CA PRO A 288 -1.64 -1.68 5.52
C PRO A 288 -2.15 -2.72 6.52
N TRP A 289 -3.18 -3.50 6.19
CA TRP A 289 -3.89 -4.33 7.15
C TRP A 289 -3.84 -5.81 6.84
N GLY A 290 -4.14 -6.23 5.61
CA GLY A 290 -4.40 -7.64 5.33
C GLY A 290 -3.22 -8.58 5.59
N SER A 291 -1.98 -8.24 5.20
CA SER A 291 -0.80 -9.08 5.49
C SER A 291 -0.61 -9.34 7.00
N TRP A 292 -0.88 -8.35 7.85
CA TRP A 292 -0.84 -8.52 9.31
C TRP A 292 -1.93 -9.49 9.78
N ARG A 293 -3.16 -9.38 9.26
CA ARG A 293 -4.25 -10.27 9.66
C ARG A 293 -4.15 -11.68 9.12
N ILE A 294 -3.57 -11.87 7.94
CA ILE A 294 -3.24 -13.20 7.41
C ILE A 294 -2.25 -13.87 8.37
N HIS A 295 -1.14 -13.19 8.68
CA HIS A 295 -0.14 -13.70 9.61
C HIS A 295 -0.74 -14.06 10.98
N GLU A 296 -1.46 -13.14 11.61
CA GLU A 296 -2.10 -13.39 12.90
C GLU A 296 -3.12 -14.54 12.87
N THR A 297 -3.86 -14.69 11.77
CA THR A 297 -4.84 -15.77 11.63
C THR A 297 -4.14 -17.12 11.49
N GLN A 298 -3.06 -17.19 10.71
CA GLN A 298 -2.24 -18.39 10.57
C GLN A 298 -1.60 -18.80 11.91
N GLN A 299 -1.05 -17.84 12.66
CA GLN A 299 -0.41 -18.09 13.97
C GLN A 299 -1.34 -18.75 15.00
N ARG A 300 -2.67 -18.59 14.87
CA ARG A 300 -3.64 -19.24 15.78
C ARG A 300 -3.60 -20.77 15.69
N ASN A 301 -3.12 -21.33 14.58
CA ASN A 301 -3.01 -22.78 14.37
C ASN A 301 -1.81 -23.12 13.47
N ASP A 302 -0.63 -22.70 13.90
CA ASP A 302 0.66 -22.95 13.23
C ASP A 302 1.65 -23.72 14.12
N PRO A 303 1.38 -25.00 14.42
CA PRO A 303 2.24 -25.80 15.32
C PRO A 303 3.64 -26.05 14.76
N ASP A 304 3.84 -25.81 13.46
CA ASP A 304 5.06 -26.08 12.74
C ASP A 304 5.87 -24.79 12.45
N ASN A 305 5.44 -23.62 12.95
CA ASN A 305 6.06 -22.30 12.71
C ASN A 305 6.36 -22.07 11.22
N LEU A 306 5.33 -22.17 10.39
CA LEU A 306 5.36 -22.05 8.94
C LEU A 306 5.03 -20.63 8.45
N ALA A 307 4.27 -19.86 9.23
CA ALA A 307 3.95 -18.47 8.92
C ALA A 307 5.00 -17.55 9.55
N VAL A 308 5.66 -16.76 8.71
CA VAL A 308 6.62 -15.74 9.13
C VAL A 308 6.29 -14.41 8.46
N MET A 309 6.85 -13.33 8.98
CA MET A 309 6.56 -11.98 8.52
C MET A 309 7.82 -11.15 8.28
N VAL A 310 7.75 -10.28 7.28
CA VAL A 310 8.75 -9.22 7.04
C VAL A 310 8.06 -7.89 6.85
N ALA A 311 8.58 -6.87 7.53
CA ALA A 311 8.12 -5.49 7.40
C ALA A 311 9.30 -4.51 7.31
N GLY A 312 9.06 -3.34 6.73
CA GLY A 312 10.06 -2.28 6.65
C GLY A 312 9.41 -0.90 6.41
N PRO A 313 10.21 0.18 6.38
CA PRO A 313 9.75 1.54 6.12
C PRO A 313 9.55 1.75 4.63
N TRP A 314 8.69 0.91 4.06
CA TRP A 314 8.42 0.85 2.65
C TRP A 314 7.01 1.35 2.38
N SER A 315 6.84 2.04 1.27
CA SER A 315 5.54 2.25 0.66
C SER A 315 5.08 0.99 -0.06
N HIS A 316 3.82 1.02 -0.51
CA HIS A 316 3.21 -0.09 -1.21
C HIS A 316 4.09 -0.62 -2.36
N GLY A 317 4.47 -1.89 -2.28
CA GLY A 317 5.29 -2.60 -3.28
C GLY A 317 6.75 -2.12 -3.40
N TYR A 318 7.20 -1.14 -2.63
CA TYR A 318 8.54 -0.54 -2.76
C TYR A 318 9.66 -1.55 -2.49
N TRP A 319 9.42 -2.56 -1.66
CA TRP A 319 10.37 -3.67 -1.38
C TRP A 319 10.73 -4.51 -2.60
N SER A 320 9.97 -4.44 -3.69
CA SER A 320 10.31 -5.13 -4.95
C SER A 320 11.44 -4.47 -5.74
N ARG A 321 11.84 -3.24 -5.37
CA ARG A 321 12.95 -2.52 -6.01
C ARG A 321 14.26 -3.09 -5.52
N PHE A 322 15.18 -3.37 -6.44
CA PHE A 322 16.51 -3.91 -6.06
C PHE A 322 17.39 -2.90 -5.31
N GLN A 323 17.14 -1.60 -5.48
CA GLN A 323 17.86 -0.51 -4.80
C GLN A 323 16.85 0.40 -4.11
N GLY A 324 16.65 0.17 -2.82
CA GLY A 324 15.73 0.96 -2.00
C GLY A 324 16.42 1.42 -0.72
N THR A 325 16.79 2.71 -0.70
CA THR A 325 17.58 3.35 0.36
C THR A 325 16.83 4.49 1.05
N ASN A 326 15.56 4.71 0.71
CA ASN A 326 14.82 5.87 1.20
C ASN A 326 13.41 5.53 1.69
N LEU A 327 12.92 6.38 2.61
CA LEU A 327 11.54 6.50 3.06
C LEU A 327 11.07 7.89 2.61
N GLY A 328 10.34 7.97 1.50
CA GLY A 328 9.98 9.25 0.90
C GLY A 328 11.23 10.10 0.64
N ARG A 329 11.32 11.28 1.27
CA ARG A 329 12.46 12.20 1.14
C ARG A 329 13.65 11.87 2.06
N ILE A 330 13.53 10.86 2.92
CA ILE A 330 14.55 10.49 3.89
C ILE A 330 15.42 9.38 3.30
N ASP A 331 16.60 9.73 2.81
CA ASP A 331 17.63 8.74 2.49
C ASP A 331 18.28 8.23 3.79
N TYR A 332 18.26 6.91 3.99
CA TYR A 332 18.85 6.22 5.13
C TYR A 332 20.12 5.41 4.77
N GLY A 333 20.58 5.47 3.51
CA GLY A 333 21.90 5.00 3.07
C GLY A 333 22.11 3.48 3.03
N VAL A 334 21.09 2.68 3.38
CA VAL A 334 21.16 1.21 3.42
C VAL A 334 20.22 0.63 2.37
N ASN A 335 20.65 -0.32 1.55
CA ASN A 335 19.78 -0.96 0.56
C ASN A 335 18.85 -1.99 1.21
N SER A 336 17.85 -1.53 1.95
CA SER A 336 16.95 -2.39 2.74
C SER A 336 16.15 -3.35 1.85
N THR A 337 15.73 -2.91 0.66
CA THR A 337 14.92 -3.73 -0.24
C THR A 337 15.75 -4.79 -0.95
N GLY A 338 16.99 -4.46 -1.35
CA GLY A 338 17.94 -5.45 -1.87
C GLY A 338 18.27 -6.53 -0.85
N GLN A 339 18.53 -6.14 0.41
CA GLN A 339 18.73 -7.08 1.51
C GLN A 339 17.51 -7.97 1.75
N PHE A 340 16.29 -7.42 1.70
CA PHE A 340 15.08 -8.22 1.75
C PHE A 340 15.02 -9.27 0.63
N LEU A 341 15.25 -8.87 -0.62
CA LEU A 341 15.17 -9.76 -1.78
C LEU A 341 16.21 -10.88 -1.71
N GLU A 342 17.46 -10.55 -1.34
CA GLU A 342 18.60 -11.47 -1.38
C GLU A 342 18.76 -12.30 -0.11
N GLU A 343 18.46 -11.74 1.07
CA GLU A 343 18.72 -12.36 2.37
C GLU A 343 17.46 -12.93 3.03
N VAL A 344 16.27 -12.61 2.50
CA VAL A 344 15.00 -13.08 3.09
C VAL A 344 14.11 -13.81 2.07
N GLN A 345 13.68 -13.13 1.01
CA GLN A 345 12.72 -13.72 0.07
C GLN A 345 13.31 -14.88 -0.75
N ALA A 346 14.49 -14.69 -1.35
CA ALA A 346 15.14 -15.75 -2.12
C ALA A 346 15.48 -16.97 -1.24
N PRO A 347 16.12 -16.82 -0.05
CA PRO A 347 16.37 -17.94 0.85
C PRO A 347 15.10 -18.68 1.31
N PHE A 348 14.00 -17.96 1.56
CA PHE A 348 12.72 -18.58 1.90
C PHE A 348 12.23 -19.53 0.80
N PHE A 349 12.19 -19.08 -0.46
CA PHE A 349 11.80 -19.94 -1.57
C PHE A 349 12.83 -21.04 -1.85
N ALA A 350 14.13 -20.76 -1.73
CA ALA A 350 15.18 -21.76 -1.91
C ALA A 350 15.05 -22.93 -0.91
N TYR A 351 14.72 -22.64 0.35
CA TYR A 351 14.51 -23.68 1.36
C TYR A 351 13.31 -24.55 1.03
N TRP A 352 12.14 -23.96 0.79
CA TRP A 352 10.90 -24.72 0.63
C TRP A 352 10.74 -25.37 -0.75
N LEU A 353 11.30 -24.77 -1.81
CA LEU A 353 11.18 -25.27 -3.17
C LEU A 353 12.39 -26.12 -3.59
N HIS A 354 13.61 -25.69 -3.29
CA HIS A 354 14.83 -26.44 -3.65
C HIS A 354 15.37 -27.33 -2.54
N GLY A 355 14.98 -27.14 -1.28
CA GLY A 355 15.60 -27.83 -0.14
C GLY A 355 17.00 -27.33 0.17
N ARG A 356 17.33 -26.07 -0.17
CA ARG A 356 18.65 -25.46 0.05
C ARG A 356 18.57 -24.40 1.15
N GLY A 357 19.62 -24.30 1.97
CA GLY A 357 19.69 -23.31 3.06
C GLY A 357 19.02 -23.79 4.34
N ALA A 358 18.59 -22.85 5.18
CA ALA A 358 18.01 -23.10 6.49
C ALA A 358 16.54 -22.66 6.55
N LYS A 359 15.77 -23.32 7.41
CA LYS A 359 14.42 -22.87 7.75
C LYS A 359 14.51 -21.51 8.46
N PRO A 360 13.61 -20.55 8.15
CA PRO A 360 13.49 -19.33 8.95
C PRO A 360 13.33 -19.64 10.44
N ASP A 361 14.08 -18.93 11.29
CA ASP A 361 14.14 -19.09 12.75
C ASP A 361 13.57 -17.88 13.51
N TYR A 362 12.78 -17.07 12.83
CA TYR A 362 12.13 -15.85 13.35
C TYR A 362 10.63 -15.89 13.06
N GLU A 363 9.85 -15.18 13.88
CA GLU A 363 8.44 -14.92 13.57
C GLU A 363 8.32 -13.65 12.71
N LEU A 364 9.09 -12.60 13.04
CA LEU A 364 9.09 -11.35 12.29
C LEU A 364 10.51 -10.80 12.08
N LYS A 365 10.86 -10.44 10.84
CA LYS A 365 12.00 -9.57 10.52
C LYS A 365 11.51 -8.17 10.18
N SER A 366 12.15 -7.15 10.74
CA SER A 366 11.78 -5.75 10.54
C SER A 366 13.00 -4.93 10.16
N PHE A 367 12.94 -4.16 9.07
CA PHE A 367 13.89 -3.06 8.91
C PHE A 367 13.39 -1.88 9.76
N GLN A 368 13.98 -1.68 10.94
CA GLN A 368 13.47 -0.73 11.92
C GLN A 368 13.74 0.71 11.47
N SER A 369 12.67 1.49 11.37
CA SER A 369 12.76 2.91 10.99
C SER A 369 13.38 3.77 12.09
N GLY A 370 14.06 4.86 11.72
CA GLY A 370 14.79 5.74 12.66
C GLY A 370 16.16 5.19 13.11
N SER A 371 16.29 3.88 13.36
CA SER A 371 17.60 3.23 13.55
C SER A 371 18.23 2.74 12.24
N TRP A 372 17.41 2.46 11.22
CA TRP A 372 17.82 1.96 9.90
C TRP A 372 18.59 0.64 9.97
N THR A 373 18.16 -0.24 10.87
CA THR A 373 18.79 -1.55 11.10
C THR A 373 17.78 -2.68 11.02
N TRP A 374 18.21 -3.83 10.49
CA TRP A 374 17.41 -5.06 10.55
C TRP A 374 17.31 -5.58 11.99
N LYS A 375 16.09 -5.91 12.40
CA LYS A 375 15.74 -6.56 13.66
C LYS A 375 15.09 -7.91 13.34
N SER A 376 15.38 -8.89 14.19
CA SER A 376 14.78 -10.23 14.12
C SER A 376 14.08 -10.50 15.44
N TYR A 377 12.80 -10.79 15.38
CA TYR A 377 11.98 -11.08 16.55
C TYR A 377 11.57 -12.56 16.49
N PRO A 378 11.97 -13.38 17.49
CA PRO A 378 11.60 -14.79 17.54
C PRO A 378 10.11 -15.00 17.90
N ARG A 379 9.44 -13.92 18.32
CA ARG A 379 8.01 -13.91 18.63
C ARG A 379 7.40 -12.55 18.30
N TRP A 380 6.17 -12.53 17.79
CA TRP A 380 5.37 -11.33 17.58
C TRP A 380 3.92 -11.51 18.09
N PRO A 381 3.28 -10.47 18.67
CA PRO A 381 3.89 -9.24 19.15
C PRO A 381 4.89 -9.52 20.29
N ILE A 382 5.87 -8.64 20.44
CA ILE A 382 6.82 -8.72 21.57
C ILE A 382 6.19 -8.17 22.85
N ALA A 383 6.78 -8.52 24.00
CA ALA A 383 6.43 -7.90 25.26
C ALA A 383 6.99 -6.45 25.30
N ALA A 384 6.10 -5.46 25.18
CA ALA A 384 6.43 -4.05 25.25
C ALA A 384 5.67 -3.35 26.38
N ALA A 385 6.31 -2.39 27.05
CA ALA A 385 5.69 -1.60 28.11
C ALA A 385 4.76 -0.54 27.49
N GLN A 386 3.47 -0.63 27.76
CA GLN A 386 2.50 0.35 27.27
C GLN A 386 2.66 1.66 28.04
N ARG A 387 2.90 2.76 27.33
CA ARG A 387 3.00 4.11 27.90
C ARG A 387 2.07 5.08 27.20
N ASP A 388 1.35 5.83 28.01
CA ASP A 388 0.42 6.84 27.54
C ASP A 388 1.16 8.15 27.26
N LEU A 389 1.11 8.62 26.03
CA LEU A 389 1.57 9.94 25.61
C LEU A 389 0.36 10.89 25.51
N TYR A 390 0.18 11.74 26.52
CA TYR A 390 -1.01 12.56 26.69
C TYR A 390 -0.97 13.86 25.87
N LEU A 391 -2.09 14.16 25.22
CA LEU A 391 -2.36 15.41 24.53
C LEU A 391 -2.94 16.41 25.55
N ARG A 392 -2.19 17.44 25.92
CA ARG A 392 -2.56 18.37 27.01
C ARG A 392 -3.31 19.59 26.52
N ALA A 393 -4.10 20.21 27.41
CA ALA A 393 -4.92 21.36 27.07
C ALA A 393 -4.10 22.61 26.68
N ASP A 394 -2.87 22.74 27.18
CA ASP A 394 -1.93 23.82 26.86
C ASP A 394 -1.24 23.66 25.49
N GLY A 395 -1.49 22.56 24.78
CA GLY A 395 -0.90 22.26 23.49
C GLY A 395 0.45 21.54 23.55
N THR A 396 0.91 21.16 24.74
CA THR A 396 2.11 20.33 24.89
C THR A 396 1.79 18.83 24.86
N LEU A 397 2.80 18.01 24.56
CA LEU A 397 2.72 16.56 24.58
C LEU A 397 3.63 15.99 25.68
N GLY A 398 3.19 14.99 26.44
CA GLY A 398 4.05 14.35 27.44
C GLY A 398 3.45 13.14 28.13
N PHE A 399 4.27 12.40 28.88
CA PHE A 399 3.86 11.14 29.53
C PHE A 399 3.03 11.33 30.82
N GLU A 400 3.00 12.54 31.37
CA GLU A 400 2.08 12.91 32.45
C GLU A 400 0.79 13.50 31.89
N ARG A 401 -0.37 13.15 32.48
CA ARG A 401 -1.72 13.51 31.99
C ARG A 401 -1.95 15.01 31.79
N GLY A 402 -1.30 15.86 32.60
CA GLY A 402 -1.55 17.30 32.62
C GLY A 402 -2.89 17.67 33.27
N GLY A 403 -3.25 18.95 33.20
CA GLY A 403 -4.52 19.47 33.73
C GLY A 403 -5.74 19.18 32.84
N GLU A 404 -6.93 19.36 33.40
CA GLU A 404 -8.20 19.24 32.68
C GLU A 404 -8.39 20.36 31.65
N GLY A 405 -9.22 20.14 30.63
CA GLY A 405 -9.52 21.13 29.58
C GLY A 405 -9.71 20.51 28.20
N CYS A 406 -10.03 21.33 27.20
CA CYS A 406 -10.09 20.88 25.80
C CYS A 406 -9.49 21.93 24.87
N ARG A 407 -8.93 21.48 23.75
CA ARG A 407 -8.61 22.34 22.60
C ARG A 407 -9.66 22.14 21.53
N SER A 408 -9.98 23.21 20.80
CA SER A 408 -11.04 23.19 19.80
C SER A 408 -10.59 23.76 18.47
N TYR A 409 -11.22 23.28 17.40
CA TYR A 409 -11.09 23.82 16.05
C TYR A 409 -12.43 23.73 15.32
N VAL A 410 -12.61 24.50 14.25
CA VAL A 410 -13.79 24.39 13.39
C VAL A 410 -13.37 23.61 12.16
N SER A 411 -14.07 22.51 11.86
CA SER A 411 -13.90 21.78 10.60
C SER A 411 -15.01 22.19 9.64
N ASP A 412 -14.60 22.54 8.42
CA ASP A 412 -15.47 23.02 7.34
C ASP A 412 -15.40 22.06 6.14
N PRO A 413 -16.46 21.30 5.83
CA PRO A 413 -16.47 20.43 4.66
C PRO A 413 -16.36 21.18 3.32
N ALA A 414 -16.52 22.52 3.29
CA ALA A 414 -16.27 23.33 2.10
C ALA A 414 -14.79 23.68 1.88
N ASP A 415 -13.96 23.57 2.93
CA ASP A 415 -12.50 23.73 2.89
C ASP A 415 -11.84 22.56 3.64
N PRO A 416 -11.96 21.32 3.15
CA PRO A 416 -11.39 20.16 3.82
C PRO A 416 -9.86 20.20 3.82
N VAL A 417 -9.24 19.71 4.90
CA VAL A 417 -7.78 19.58 4.98
C VAL A 417 -7.27 18.67 3.86
N PRO A 418 -6.39 19.17 2.96
CA PRO A 418 -5.81 18.34 1.91
C PRO A 418 -4.88 17.29 2.52
N TYR A 419 -4.88 16.07 1.97
CA TYR A 419 -4.05 14.97 2.50
C TYR A 419 -2.57 15.06 2.15
N ARG A 420 -2.25 15.85 1.12
CA ARG A 420 -0.90 16.21 0.67
C ARG A 420 -0.91 17.63 0.08
N PRO A 421 0.26 18.27 -0.17
CA PRO A 421 0.32 19.60 -0.76
C PRO A 421 -0.47 19.72 -2.07
N ARG A 422 -1.15 20.85 -2.26
CA ARG A 422 -1.87 21.18 -3.49
C ARG A 422 -0.93 21.88 -4.50
N PRO A 423 -1.16 21.74 -5.82
CA PRO A 423 -2.18 20.90 -6.45
C PRO A 423 -1.90 19.41 -6.29
N ILE A 424 -2.96 18.61 -6.15
CA ILE A 424 -2.89 17.16 -5.99
C ILE A 424 -3.02 16.51 -7.36
N SER A 425 -2.00 15.76 -7.78
CA SER A 425 -2.03 14.96 -9.02
C SER A 425 -3.25 14.04 -9.06
N THR A 426 -3.87 13.91 -10.22
CA THR A 426 -4.94 12.93 -10.48
C THR A 426 -4.36 11.52 -10.63
N GLY A 427 -5.17 10.49 -10.39
CA GLY A 427 -4.71 9.11 -10.45
C GLY A 427 -3.56 8.79 -9.49
N PHE A 428 -2.73 7.83 -9.90
CA PHE A 428 -1.53 7.40 -9.16
C PHE A 428 -0.29 8.23 -9.53
N GLY A 429 -0.41 9.57 -9.48
CA GLY A 429 0.71 10.48 -9.71
C GLY A 429 1.92 10.18 -8.80
N PRO A 430 3.13 10.68 -9.12
CA PRO A 430 4.38 10.28 -8.46
C PRO A 430 4.39 10.52 -6.94
N GLU A 431 3.62 11.49 -6.45
CA GLU A 431 3.49 11.80 -5.02
C GLU A 431 2.61 10.78 -4.27
N TRP A 432 1.88 9.90 -4.96
CA TRP A 432 1.01 8.89 -4.33
C TRP A 432 1.84 7.89 -3.51
N GLN A 433 2.96 7.42 -4.05
CA GLN A 433 3.72 6.37 -3.39
C GLN A 433 4.17 6.75 -1.96
N TRP A 434 4.48 8.01 -1.70
CA TRP A 434 5.09 8.44 -0.44
C TRP A 434 4.28 9.45 0.35
N TRP A 435 2.98 9.59 0.05
CA TRP A 435 2.16 10.62 0.70
C TRP A 435 2.06 10.40 2.24
N GLU A 436 2.07 9.15 2.71
CA GLU A 436 2.06 8.85 4.16
C GLU A 436 3.37 9.26 4.87
N ALA A 437 4.44 9.51 4.13
CA ALA A 437 5.73 9.97 4.66
C ALA A 437 5.97 11.47 4.45
N GLU A 438 5.03 12.19 3.83
CA GLU A 438 5.19 13.60 3.45
C GLU A 438 5.28 14.52 4.67
N ASP A 439 6.03 15.62 4.53
CA ASP A 439 6.24 16.58 5.61
C ASP A 439 4.94 17.26 6.03
N GLN A 440 4.50 17.10 7.27
CA GLN A 440 3.22 17.69 7.70
C GLN A 440 3.26 19.21 7.91
N ARG A 441 4.42 19.87 7.74
CA ARG A 441 4.53 21.33 7.89
C ARG A 441 3.68 22.14 6.92
N TYR A 442 3.28 21.60 5.76
CA TYR A 442 2.38 22.32 4.85
C TYR A 442 1.02 22.63 5.50
N LEU A 443 0.67 21.98 6.61
CA LEU A 443 -0.54 22.22 7.39
C LEU A 443 -0.37 23.28 8.49
N SER A 444 0.82 23.81 8.74
CA SER A 444 1.09 24.67 9.91
C SER A 444 0.24 25.96 9.96
N GLY A 445 -0.24 26.44 8.82
CA GLY A 445 -1.12 27.61 8.73
C GLY A 445 -2.61 27.31 8.90
N ARG A 446 -3.01 26.04 8.92
CA ARG A 446 -4.42 25.63 8.98
C ARG A 446 -4.95 25.71 10.41
N LYS A 447 -6.11 26.35 10.58
CA LYS A 447 -6.78 26.54 11.89
C LYS A 447 -7.65 25.35 12.29
N ASP A 448 -7.86 24.41 11.37
CA ASP A 448 -8.66 23.20 11.51
C ASP A 448 -7.79 21.93 11.67
N VAL A 449 -6.52 22.13 12.03
CA VAL A 449 -5.58 21.08 12.44
C VAL A 449 -5.01 21.47 13.81
N LEU A 450 -5.17 20.60 14.81
CA LEU A 450 -4.53 20.77 16.12
C LEU A 450 -3.21 20.01 16.15
N SER A 451 -2.16 20.67 16.65
CA SER A 451 -0.84 20.07 16.86
C SER A 451 -0.44 20.12 18.33
N TRP A 452 0.06 19.00 18.86
CA TRP A 452 0.74 18.90 20.16
C TRP A 452 2.17 18.47 19.93
N VAL A 453 3.12 19.13 20.58
CA VAL A 453 4.55 18.82 20.42
C VAL A 453 5.21 18.67 21.78
N GLY A 454 6.09 17.68 21.88
CA GLY A 454 6.91 17.44 23.07
C GLY A 454 8.19 18.27 23.10
N ALA A 455 8.88 18.23 24.23
CA ALA A 455 10.28 18.67 24.32
C ALA A 455 11.18 17.76 23.44
N PRO A 456 12.38 18.22 23.04
CA PRO A 456 13.36 17.34 22.41
C PRO A 456 13.66 16.16 23.32
N LEU A 457 13.74 14.97 22.74
CA LEU A 457 14.09 13.75 23.43
C LEU A 457 15.53 13.82 23.92
N THR A 458 15.74 13.46 25.19
CA THR A 458 17.07 13.38 25.80
C THR A 458 17.78 12.06 25.52
N GLU A 459 17.02 11.03 25.15
CA GLU A 459 17.45 9.67 24.81
C GLU A 459 16.61 9.10 23.67
N ASP A 460 17.07 8.03 23.03
CA ASP A 460 16.29 7.33 22.00
C ASP A 460 15.05 6.68 22.62
N LEU A 461 13.92 6.74 21.92
CA LEU A 461 12.66 6.12 22.32
C LEU A 461 12.23 5.11 21.27
N THR A 462 12.31 3.82 21.61
CA THR A 462 11.94 2.72 20.70
C THR A 462 10.48 2.34 20.88
N VAL A 463 9.72 2.38 19.78
CA VAL A 463 8.32 1.96 19.68
C VAL A 463 8.24 0.74 18.78
N THR A 464 7.87 -0.41 19.35
CA THR A 464 7.76 -1.67 18.61
C THR A 464 6.48 -2.42 19.02
N GLY A 465 5.53 -2.50 18.10
CA GLY A 465 4.21 -3.13 18.29
C GLY A 465 3.05 -2.21 17.87
N GLN A 466 1.84 -2.52 18.37
CA GLN A 466 0.62 -1.78 18.02
C GLN A 466 0.55 -0.42 18.71
N VAL A 467 0.36 0.63 17.91
CA VAL A 467 0.13 1.99 18.38
C VAL A 467 -1.38 2.29 18.32
N LEU A 468 -1.92 2.96 19.35
CA LEU A 468 -3.32 3.36 19.42
C LEU A 468 -3.46 4.85 19.75
N GLY A 469 -4.14 5.62 18.90
CA GLY A 469 -4.67 6.92 19.28
C GLY A 469 -5.99 6.76 20.02
N ARG A 470 -6.09 7.22 21.27
CA ARG A 470 -7.34 7.26 22.05
C ARG A 470 -7.70 8.70 22.34
N LEU A 471 -8.70 9.23 21.64
CA LEU A 471 -9.18 10.59 21.89
C LEU A 471 -10.39 10.57 22.83
N LEU A 472 -10.46 11.55 23.71
CA LEU A 472 -11.69 11.99 24.35
C LEU A 472 -12.14 13.23 23.60
N ALA A 473 -13.07 13.07 22.67
CA ALA A 473 -13.44 14.13 21.73
C ALA A 473 -14.95 14.27 21.56
N SER A 474 -15.37 15.47 21.17
CA SER A 474 -16.75 15.79 20.84
C SER A 474 -16.83 16.65 19.59
N THR A 475 -17.94 16.56 18.87
CA THR A 475 -18.30 17.46 17.77
C THR A 475 -19.57 18.24 18.11
N SER A 476 -19.72 19.48 17.64
CA SER A 476 -21.01 20.18 17.68
C SER A 476 -22.03 19.62 16.68
N GLY A 477 -21.57 18.80 15.73
CA GLY A 477 -22.40 18.09 14.76
C GLY A 477 -23.02 16.81 15.32
N THR A 478 -23.55 15.98 14.43
CA THR A 478 -24.13 14.65 14.76
C THR A 478 -23.37 13.50 14.09
N ASP A 479 -22.32 13.81 13.34
CA ASP A 479 -21.30 12.87 12.86
C ASP A 479 -19.98 13.65 12.74
N SER A 480 -18.85 12.96 12.64
CA SER A 480 -17.54 13.55 12.34
C SER A 480 -16.57 12.43 11.99
N ASP A 481 -15.53 12.76 11.23
CA ASP A 481 -14.33 11.92 11.20
C ASP A 481 -13.27 12.53 12.14
N PHE A 482 -12.40 11.70 12.71
CA PHE A 482 -11.19 12.15 13.39
C PHE A 482 -9.98 11.41 12.80
N VAL A 483 -9.03 12.19 12.29
CA VAL A 483 -7.71 11.73 11.84
C VAL A 483 -6.71 11.99 12.96
N VAL A 484 -5.90 10.99 13.29
CA VAL A 484 -4.81 11.12 14.26
C VAL A 484 -3.50 10.77 13.57
N LYS A 485 -2.47 11.60 13.81
CA LYS A 485 -1.12 11.38 13.28
C LYS A 485 -0.12 11.38 14.43
N LEU A 486 0.65 10.32 14.58
CA LEU A 486 1.87 10.30 15.40
C LEU A 486 3.05 10.66 14.49
N ILE A 487 3.79 11.70 14.87
CA ILE A 487 4.81 12.34 14.04
C ILE A 487 6.14 12.35 14.79
N ASP A 488 7.21 12.02 14.06
CA ASP A 488 8.60 12.26 14.45
C ASP A 488 9.07 13.59 13.86
N VAL A 489 9.40 14.55 14.71
CA VAL A 489 9.89 15.88 14.31
C VAL A 489 11.41 15.88 14.38
N PHE A 490 12.04 16.06 13.24
CA PHE A 490 13.49 16.07 13.11
C PHE A 490 14.09 17.35 13.73
N PRO A 491 15.32 17.32 14.28
CA PRO A 491 15.99 18.50 14.79
C PRO A 491 16.33 19.48 13.65
N ASP A 492 16.39 20.78 13.94
CA ASP A 492 16.54 21.86 12.94
C ASP A 492 17.79 21.75 12.03
N GLY A 493 18.79 20.96 12.43
CA GLY A 493 20.02 20.72 11.65
C GLY A 493 20.12 19.33 11.01
N TYR A 494 19.05 18.53 10.98
CA TYR A 494 19.08 17.17 10.46
C TYR A 494 19.45 17.14 8.96
N LYS A 495 20.41 16.27 8.60
CA LYS A 495 20.77 15.98 7.21
C LYS A 495 20.49 14.51 6.88
N GLY A 496 19.84 14.25 5.74
CA GLY A 496 19.69 12.91 5.18
C GLY A 496 21.04 12.31 4.78
N ALA A 497 21.09 11.00 4.50
CA ALA A 497 22.32 10.33 4.08
C ALA A 497 22.87 10.87 2.73
N ASP A 498 22.00 11.45 1.91
CA ASP A 498 22.30 12.14 0.66
C ASP A 498 22.70 13.63 0.86
N GLY A 499 22.71 14.11 2.11
CA GLY A 499 22.99 15.51 2.46
C GLY A 499 21.78 16.44 2.41
N ALA A 500 20.57 15.94 2.09
CA ALA A 500 19.37 16.76 2.03
C ALA A 500 19.05 17.40 3.39
N ASP A 501 18.64 18.66 3.38
CA ASP A 501 18.20 19.35 4.59
C ASP A 501 16.79 18.92 4.98
N LEU A 502 16.67 18.18 6.08
CA LEU A 502 15.41 17.76 6.67
C LEU A 502 15.22 18.36 8.06
N GLY A 503 15.88 19.51 8.33
CA GLY A 503 15.71 20.26 9.56
C GLY A 503 14.25 20.57 9.83
N GLY A 504 13.73 20.13 10.99
CA GLY A 504 12.33 20.34 11.39
C GLY A 504 11.29 19.53 10.61
N TYR A 505 11.70 18.56 9.79
CA TYR A 505 10.78 17.70 9.02
C TYR A 505 9.80 17.00 9.97
N GLN A 506 8.50 17.04 9.64
CA GLN A 506 7.45 16.40 10.42
C GLN A 506 7.05 15.09 9.74
N LEU A 507 7.81 14.02 9.97
CA LEU A 507 7.56 12.68 9.42
C LEU A 507 6.38 12.03 10.16
N PRO A 508 5.26 11.72 9.50
CA PRO A 508 4.25 10.86 10.11
C PRO A 508 4.79 9.45 10.26
N VAL A 509 4.97 8.99 11.50
CA VAL A 509 5.32 7.60 11.81
C VAL A 509 4.08 6.73 11.66
N ALA A 510 2.92 7.23 12.07
CA ALA A 510 1.65 6.54 11.90
C ALA A 510 0.51 7.54 11.74
N MET A 511 -0.45 7.21 10.87
CA MET A 511 -1.65 8.01 10.66
C MET A 511 -2.83 7.09 10.41
N GLU A 512 -3.99 7.45 10.95
CA GLU A 512 -5.24 6.76 10.66
C GLU A 512 -6.45 7.66 10.90
N ILE A 513 -7.59 7.29 10.31
CA ILE A 513 -8.88 7.95 10.48
C ILE A 513 -9.91 7.03 11.14
N ARG A 514 -10.83 7.60 11.92
CA ARG A 514 -12.01 6.91 12.43
C ARG A 514 -13.28 7.70 12.13
N ARG A 515 -14.27 7.02 11.54
CA ARG A 515 -15.59 7.58 11.22
C ARG A 515 -16.58 7.44 12.37
N GLY A 516 -17.16 8.56 12.78
CA GLY A 516 -17.94 8.73 14.02
C GLY A 516 -19.18 7.87 14.12
N LYS A 517 -20.00 7.84 13.06
CA LYS A 517 -21.20 6.99 13.03
C LYS A 517 -20.91 5.50 13.27
N PHE A 518 -19.67 5.04 13.11
CA PHE A 518 -19.26 3.64 13.27
C PHE A 518 -18.48 3.35 14.56
N LEU A 519 -18.43 4.27 15.52
CA LEU A 519 -17.70 4.06 16.79
C LEU A 519 -18.18 2.83 17.56
N THR A 520 -19.50 2.60 17.62
CA THR A 520 -20.08 1.46 18.35
C THR A 520 -20.28 0.23 17.47
N SER A 521 -20.58 0.40 16.19
CA SER A 521 -20.82 -0.71 15.26
C SER A 521 -20.62 -0.25 13.82
N GLY A 522 -19.87 -1.03 13.04
CA GLY A 522 -19.78 -0.84 11.59
C GLY A 522 -21.07 -1.22 10.84
N GLU A 523 -21.90 -2.08 11.43
CA GLU A 523 -23.16 -2.56 10.84
C GLU A 523 -24.34 -1.63 11.13
N ARG A 524 -24.40 -1.08 12.34
CA ARG A 524 -25.52 -0.28 12.84
C ARG A 524 -25.02 1.12 13.19
N PRO A 525 -24.93 2.03 12.20
CA PRO A 525 -24.42 3.36 12.45
C PRO A 525 -25.32 4.16 13.40
N GLN A 526 -24.72 5.00 14.23
CA GLN A 526 -25.44 5.81 15.22
C GLN A 526 -25.00 7.27 15.13
N ALA A 527 -25.95 8.19 15.25
CA ALA A 527 -25.65 9.61 15.37
C ALA A 527 -24.87 9.88 16.67
N LEU A 528 -23.82 10.70 16.55
CA LEU A 528 -23.17 11.29 17.71
C LEU A 528 -24.13 12.29 18.37
N ARG A 529 -24.05 12.39 19.70
CA ARG A 529 -24.76 13.44 20.44
C ARG A 529 -23.94 14.73 20.39
N PRO A 530 -24.49 15.86 19.90
CA PRO A 530 -23.77 17.12 19.83
C PRO A 530 -23.15 17.51 21.18
N ASN A 531 -21.90 17.97 21.13
CA ASN A 531 -21.08 18.44 22.26
C ASN A 531 -20.84 17.41 23.38
N ARG A 532 -21.20 16.14 23.17
CA ARG A 532 -20.92 15.07 24.13
C ARG A 532 -19.54 14.49 23.87
N VAL A 533 -18.67 14.56 24.87
CA VAL A 533 -17.36 13.91 24.82
C VAL A 533 -17.55 12.39 24.86
N VAL A 534 -16.97 11.71 23.89
CA VAL A 534 -16.94 10.25 23.80
C VAL A 534 -15.53 9.78 23.48
N THR A 535 -15.25 8.49 23.69
CA THR A 535 -13.96 7.89 23.38
C THR A 535 -13.90 7.51 21.90
N TRP A 536 -12.78 7.83 21.26
CA TRP A 536 -12.44 7.44 19.90
C TRP A 536 -11.16 6.64 19.92
N ASP A 537 -11.24 5.35 19.60
CA ASP A 537 -10.08 4.51 19.37
C ASP A 537 -9.74 4.53 17.88
N VAL A 538 -8.61 5.16 17.56
CA VAL A 538 -8.03 5.36 16.23
C VAL A 538 -6.77 4.48 16.15
N PRO A 539 -6.87 3.28 15.55
CA PRO A 539 -5.77 2.30 15.58
C PRO A 539 -4.67 2.69 14.59
N LEU A 540 -3.54 3.16 15.14
CA LEU A 540 -2.37 3.63 14.38
C LEU A 540 -1.45 2.47 13.92
N ARG A 541 -1.94 1.23 14.03
CA ARG A 541 -1.35 -0.01 13.51
C ARG A 541 0.01 -0.39 14.13
N GLU A 542 0.56 -1.50 13.65
CA GLU A 542 1.88 -2.01 14.02
C GLU A 542 2.99 -1.06 13.55
N ARG A 543 3.97 -0.78 14.41
CA ARG A 543 5.14 0.04 14.10
C ARG A 543 6.39 -0.55 14.69
N ASP A 544 7.51 -0.30 14.02
CA ASP A 544 8.85 -0.55 14.54
C ASP A 544 9.73 0.66 14.18
N HIS A 545 9.83 1.59 15.14
CA HIS A 545 10.41 2.91 14.94
C HIS A 545 11.19 3.37 16.17
N VAL A 546 12.32 4.05 15.93
CA VAL A 546 13.10 4.71 16.99
C VAL A 546 13.03 6.21 16.79
N PHE A 547 12.35 6.91 17.69
CA PHE A 547 12.47 8.36 17.79
C PHE A 547 13.84 8.68 18.38
N LYS A 548 14.72 9.30 17.60
CA LYS A 548 16.11 9.53 18.01
C LYS A 548 16.22 10.67 19.03
N ARG A 549 17.25 10.61 19.89
CA ARG A 549 17.65 11.74 20.73
C ARG A 549 17.73 13.03 19.91
N GLY A 550 17.17 14.12 20.44
CA GLY A 550 17.08 15.42 19.79
C GLY A 550 15.84 15.61 18.92
N HIS A 551 15.19 14.53 18.49
CA HIS A 551 13.89 14.60 17.82
C HIS A 551 12.78 14.96 18.82
N ARG A 552 11.58 15.26 18.34
CA ARG A 552 10.39 15.46 19.19
C ARG A 552 9.26 14.55 18.75
N LEU A 553 8.50 14.04 19.71
CA LEU A 553 7.19 13.48 19.41
C LEU A 553 6.20 14.61 19.14
N MET A 554 5.38 14.44 18.10
CA MET A 554 4.26 15.31 17.79
C MET A 554 3.01 14.46 17.55
N VAL A 555 1.85 15.02 17.91
CA VAL A 555 0.55 14.48 17.51
C VAL A 555 -0.24 15.56 16.79
N GLN A 556 -0.80 15.23 15.63
CA GLN A 556 -1.77 16.08 14.93
C GLN A 556 -3.17 15.44 14.94
N VAL A 557 -4.20 16.28 15.04
CA VAL A 557 -5.61 15.87 14.96
C VAL A 557 -6.38 16.82 14.03
N GLN A 558 -7.15 16.25 13.11
CA GLN A 558 -8.02 16.97 12.15
C GLN A 558 -9.28 16.14 11.85
N SER A 559 -10.27 16.71 11.14
CA SER A 559 -11.57 16.04 10.87
C SER A 559 -11.86 15.79 9.37
N SER A 560 -10.86 15.93 8.51
CA SER A 560 -10.98 15.64 7.07
C SER A 560 -9.62 15.26 6.51
N TRP A 561 -9.58 14.45 5.45
CA TRP A 561 -8.33 14.02 4.79
C TRP A 561 -8.54 13.89 3.29
N PHE A 562 -8.64 15.02 2.59
CA PHE A 562 -9.28 15.08 1.27
C PHE A 562 -8.27 15.25 0.13
N PRO A 563 -8.49 14.67 -1.08
CA PRO A 563 -9.58 13.77 -1.48
C PRO A 563 -9.27 12.28 -1.28
N VAL A 564 -8.24 11.91 -0.50
CA VAL A 564 -7.97 10.48 -0.24
C VAL A 564 -9.11 9.82 0.54
N ILE A 565 -9.78 10.57 1.42
CA ILE A 565 -11.01 10.17 2.11
C ILE A 565 -12.17 11.10 1.70
N ASP A 566 -13.38 10.55 1.54
CA ASP A 566 -14.60 11.32 1.32
C ASP A 566 -14.93 12.24 2.52
N ARG A 567 -15.56 13.38 2.26
CA ARG A 567 -15.89 14.33 3.34
C ARG A 567 -17.02 13.77 4.20
N ASN A 568 -16.82 13.75 5.52
CA ASN A 568 -17.93 13.59 6.45
C ASN A 568 -18.83 14.86 6.41
N PRO A 569 -20.16 14.76 6.26
CA PRO A 569 -21.05 15.93 6.27
C PRO A 569 -21.11 16.66 7.60
N GLN A 570 -20.61 16.03 8.67
CA GLN A 570 -20.73 16.43 10.08
C GLN A 570 -22.18 16.47 10.61
N THR A 571 -23.13 16.09 9.76
CA THR A 571 -24.48 15.70 10.14
C THR A 571 -24.65 14.21 9.91
N PHE A 572 -25.37 13.54 10.83
CA PHE A 572 -25.69 12.14 10.64
C PHE A 572 -26.63 11.97 9.45
N VAL A 573 -26.17 11.18 8.48
CA VAL A 573 -26.97 10.72 7.35
C VAL A 573 -26.86 9.19 7.22
N PRO A 574 -27.93 8.50 6.78
CA PRO A 574 -27.89 7.06 6.58
C PRO A 574 -26.76 6.63 5.64
N ASN A 575 -26.52 7.39 4.57
CA ASN A 575 -25.50 7.13 3.56
C ASN A 575 -24.77 8.43 3.19
N ILE A 576 -23.48 8.52 3.53
CA ILE A 576 -22.64 9.71 3.29
C ILE A 576 -22.42 9.93 1.79
N ALA A 577 -22.29 8.85 1.01
CA ALA A 577 -22.06 8.94 -0.42
C ALA A 577 -23.21 9.64 -1.17
N ARG A 578 -24.40 9.69 -0.55
CA ARG A 578 -25.62 10.34 -1.06
C ARG A 578 -26.06 11.54 -0.23
N ALA A 579 -25.17 12.09 0.62
CA ALA A 579 -25.45 13.29 1.39
C ALA A 579 -25.71 14.47 0.45
N ARG A 580 -26.79 15.23 0.67
CA ARG A 580 -27.10 16.42 -0.13
C ARG A 580 -26.19 17.59 0.26
N PRO A 581 -25.91 18.54 -0.65
CA PRO A 581 -25.00 19.66 -0.39
C PRO A 581 -25.28 20.43 0.90
N GLU A 582 -26.55 20.68 1.24
CA GLU A 582 -26.96 21.39 2.45
C GLU A 582 -26.73 20.62 3.76
N GLN A 583 -26.42 19.33 3.69
CA GLN A 583 -26.13 18.48 4.85
C GLN A 583 -24.66 18.57 5.28
N PHE A 584 -23.79 19.12 4.42
CA PHE A 584 -22.40 19.40 4.74
C PHE A 584 -22.31 20.71 5.54
N VAL A 585 -22.24 20.60 6.86
CA VAL A 585 -22.25 21.76 7.76
C VAL A 585 -20.91 21.90 8.46
N LYS A 586 -20.54 23.12 8.85
CA LYS A 586 -19.43 23.36 9.77
C LYS A 586 -19.73 22.75 11.15
N ALA A 587 -18.70 22.28 11.82
CA ALA A 587 -18.81 21.80 13.19
C ALA A 587 -17.57 22.17 14.01
N THR A 588 -17.80 22.54 15.27
CA THR A 588 -16.74 22.75 16.25
C THR A 588 -16.35 21.41 16.86
N GLN A 589 -15.09 21.06 16.68
CA GLN A 589 -14.47 19.84 17.17
C GLN A 589 -13.70 20.16 18.44
N ARG A 590 -13.77 19.30 19.45
CA ARG A 590 -13.06 19.44 20.72
C ARG A 590 -12.30 18.17 21.05
N VAL A 591 -11.02 18.29 21.39
CA VAL A 591 -10.16 17.22 21.91
C VAL A 591 -9.81 17.56 23.35
N CYS A 592 -10.20 16.71 24.28
CA CYS A 592 -10.19 16.97 25.71
C CYS A 592 -9.10 16.20 26.46
N ALA A 593 -8.77 16.68 27.66
CA ALA A 593 -7.80 16.10 28.57
C ALA A 593 -8.09 14.61 28.81
N GLY A 594 -7.03 13.80 28.88
CA GLY A 594 -7.11 12.35 28.86
C GLY A 594 -7.04 11.72 27.47
N SER A 595 -7.13 12.51 26.39
CA SER A 595 -6.71 12.07 25.06
C SER A 595 -5.23 11.72 25.04
N LYS A 596 -4.86 10.65 24.36
CA LYS A 596 -3.51 10.09 24.38
C LYS A 596 -3.19 9.23 23.16
N VAL A 597 -1.91 9.03 22.91
CA VAL A 597 -1.40 7.93 22.08
C VAL A 597 -0.79 6.89 23.00
N VAL A 598 -1.21 5.64 22.89
CA VAL A 598 -0.65 4.51 23.63
C VAL A 598 0.51 3.94 22.83
N LEU A 599 1.72 4.00 23.40
CA LEU A 599 2.97 3.58 22.77
C LEU A 599 3.48 2.25 23.38
N PRO A 600 3.77 1.23 22.55
CA PRO A 600 4.46 0.02 22.98
C PRO A 600 5.98 0.26 23.05
N LEU A 601 6.48 0.65 24.23
CA LEU A 601 7.89 0.96 24.39
C LEU A 601 8.75 -0.27 24.68
N VAL A 602 9.91 -0.31 24.04
CA VAL A 602 10.97 -1.31 24.28
C VAL A 602 12.19 -0.60 24.86
N LYS A 603 12.88 -1.27 25.80
CA LYS A 603 14.11 -0.76 26.41
C LYS A 603 15.34 -1.05 25.54
#